data_AF-A0A1I1N4K5-F1
#
_entry.id   AF-A0A1I1N4K5-F1
#
_cell.length_a   1.000
_cell.length_b   1.000
_cell.length_c   1.000
_cell.angle_alpha   90.00
_cell.angle_beta   90.00
_cell.angle_gamma   90.00
#
_symmetry.space_group_name_H-M   'P 1'
#
loop_
_entity.id
_entity.type
_entity.pdbx_description
1 polymer ?
#
loop_
_entity_poly.entity_id
_entity_poly.type
_entity_poly.pdbx_seq_one_letter_code
_entity_poly.pdbx_strand_id
1 'polypeptide(L)'
;MRNTIFLVLILVILSCQNEKSEKTQNVELNTETEIIQPEKLVFNDTVIYLSENNDLALIKLTLIPNQTFDLYMKIYPEPMQDVETGSEIINSNGTWSGNGQTVSLNFTEIKKDALNLNALFDLNYKEGNEFTVINKNKVEIDYSLDKINIWGINCYKSEK
;
A
#
# COMPACT_ATOMS: atom_id res chain seq x y z
N MET A 1 -40.86 -45.77 24.91
CA MET A 1 -39.64 -44.95 25.06
C MET A 1 -40.05 -43.60 25.61
N ARG A 2 -39.49 -43.26 26.78
CA ARG A 2 -39.68 -41.98 27.48
C ARG A 2 -38.60 -41.03 26.98
N ASN A 3 -38.95 -39.79 26.64
CA ASN A 3 -38.07 -38.63 26.82
C ASN A 3 -38.96 -37.39 26.99
N THR A 4 -38.93 -36.89 28.22
CA THR A 4 -39.65 -35.74 28.75
C THR A 4 -38.96 -34.45 28.33
N ILE A 5 -39.71 -33.54 27.70
CA ILE A 5 -39.30 -32.16 27.41
C ILE A 5 -39.54 -31.34 28.67
N PHE A 6 -38.49 -30.79 29.27
CA PHE A 6 -38.59 -29.83 30.38
C PHE A 6 -38.67 -28.41 29.79
N LEU A 7 -39.80 -27.75 30.05
CA LEU A 7 -40.08 -26.37 29.69
C LEU A 7 -40.00 -25.57 31.00
N VAL A 8 -38.97 -24.74 31.14
CA VAL A 8 -38.80 -23.90 32.34
C VAL A 8 -39.30 -22.50 32.03
N LEU A 9 -40.43 -22.17 32.66
CA LEU A 9 -41.04 -20.86 32.76
C LEU A 9 -40.67 -20.28 34.13
N ILE A 10 -40.01 -19.12 34.20
CA ILE A 10 -40.00 -18.28 35.42
C ILE A 10 -40.17 -16.80 35.04
N LEU A 11 -41.36 -16.30 35.32
CA LEU A 11 -41.76 -14.89 35.48
C LEU A 11 -41.25 -14.36 36.83
N VAL A 12 -40.61 -13.19 36.90
CA VAL A 12 -40.57 -12.36 38.14
C VAL A 12 -40.40 -10.86 37.79
N ILE A 13 -41.53 -10.15 37.76
CA ILE A 13 -41.87 -8.77 38.21
C ILE A 13 -40.99 -7.54 37.89
N LEU A 14 -41.61 -6.59 37.16
CA LEU A 14 -41.38 -5.16 37.30
C LEU A 14 -41.86 -4.67 38.69
N SER A 15 -41.10 -3.80 39.36
CA SER A 15 -41.50 -2.40 39.66
C SER A 15 -40.67 -1.76 40.78
N CYS A 16 -40.41 -0.45 40.61
CA CYS A 16 -40.24 0.61 41.62
C CYS A 16 -39.03 0.60 42.59
N GLN A 17 -38.15 1.61 42.55
CA GLN A 17 -38.30 2.89 43.28
C GLN A 17 -37.05 3.81 43.16
N ASN A 18 -37.28 5.10 43.32
CA ASN A 18 -36.33 6.22 43.25
C ASN A 18 -35.45 6.37 44.51
N GLU A 19 -34.32 7.05 44.28
CA GLU A 19 -33.55 7.95 45.16
C GLU A 19 -32.57 7.45 46.25
N LYS A 20 -31.35 8.04 46.12
CA LYS A 20 -30.36 8.48 47.12
C LYS A 20 -29.20 7.56 47.54
N SER A 21 -28.01 8.02 47.09
CA SER A 21 -26.80 8.33 47.87
C SER A 21 -26.14 7.22 48.68
N GLU A 22 -24.96 6.76 48.24
CA GLU A 22 -23.69 6.98 48.96
C GLU A 22 -22.46 6.55 48.15
N LYS A 23 -21.34 7.24 48.42
CA LYS A 23 -20.02 7.18 47.78
C LYS A 23 -19.49 5.77 47.51
N THR A 24 -18.83 5.58 46.36
CA THR A 24 -17.57 4.82 46.26
C THR A 24 -16.73 5.39 45.11
N GLN A 25 -15.42 5.38 45.31
CA GLN A 25 -14.36 6.18 44.70
C GLN A 25 -14.33 6.20 43.17
N ASN A 26 -14.14 7.41 42.63
CA ASN A 26 -13.62 7.65 41.29
C ASN A 26 -12.24 6.98 41.17
N VAL A 27 -12.15 5.87 40.46
CA VAL A 27 -10.95 5.55 39.69
C VAL A 27 -11.31 5.92 38.26
N GLU A 28 -11.04 7.18 37.93
CA GLU A 28 -11.01 7.65 36.56
C GLU A 28 -9.91 6.84 35.86
N LEU A 29 -10.30 5.84 35.08
CA LEU A 29 -9.40 5.13 34.19
C LEU A 29 -9.07 6.10 33.05
N ASN A 30 -8.09 6.95 33.31
CA ASN A 30 -7.35 7.73 32.33
C ASN A 30 -6.48 6.77 31.49
N THR A 31 -7.11 5.86 30.74
CA THR A 31 -6.47 5.26 29.57
C THR A 31 -6.48 6.32 28.48
N GLU A 32 -5.56 7.28 28.63
CA GLU A 32 -5.09 8.10 27.53
C GLU A 32 -4.56 7.11 26.49
N THR A 33 -5.39 6.85 25.49
CA THR A 33 -5.04 5.95 24.40
C THR A 33 -4.00 6.72 23.62
N GLU A 34 -2.73 6.45 23.90
CA GLU A 34 -1.60 7.02 23.18
C GLU A 34 -1.79 6.60 21.72
N ILE A 35 -2.30 7.51 20.89
CA ILE A 35 -2.43 7.29 19.45
C ILE A 35 -1.00 7.32 18.95
N ILE A 36 -0.35 6.15 18.92
CA ILE A 36 0.96 5.97 18.32
C ILE A 36 0.80 6.32 16.85
N GLN A 37 1.16 7.56 16.49
CA GLN A 37 1.22 7.94 15.09
C GLN A 37 2.32 7.08 14.45
N PRO A 38 2.05 6.42 13.31
CA PRO A 38 3.08 5.65 12.63
C PRO A 38 4.24 6.58 12.32
N GLU A 39 5.44 6.18 12.75
CA GLU A 39 6.64 6.97 12.57
C GLU A 39 6.82 7.28 11.07
N LYS A 40 6.91 8.57 10.75
CA LYS A 40 7.07 9.04 9.38
C LYS A 40 8.37 8.47 8.83
N LEU A 41 8.30 7.81 7.68
CA LEU A 41 9.49 7.33 6.98
C LEU A 41 10.31 8.53 6.49
N VAL A 42 11.57 8.59 6.90
CA VAL A 42 12.54 9.59 6.46
C VAL A 42 13.69 8.84 5.81
N PHE A 43 13.95 9.12 4.53
CA PHE A 43 15.13 8.62 3.85
C PHE A 43 16.30 9.56 4.09
N ASN A 44 17.45 9.00 4.47
CA ASN A 44 18.71 9.75 4.46
C ASN A 44 19.37 9.67 3.07
N ASP A 45 19.15 8.56 2.37
CA ASP A 45 19.76 8.22 1.09
C ASP A 45 18.71 7.99 0.00
N THR A 46 19.13 7.92 -1.26
CA THR A 46 18.19 7.66 -2.35
C THR A 46 17.89 6.17 -2.44
N VAL A 47 16.60 5.81 -2.45
CA VAL A 47 16.18 4.41 -2.66
C VAL A 47 15.89 4.21 -4.14
N ILE A 48 16.42 3.13 -4.72
CA ILE A 48 16.25 2.80 -6.14
C ILE A 48 15.70 1.38 -6.26
N TYR A 49 14.58 1.23 -6.95
CA TYR A 49 14.13 -0.05 -7.50
C TYR A 49 14.53 -0.12 -8.98
N LEU A 50 15.33 -1.11 -9.35
CA LEU A 50 15.89 -1.25 -10.69
C LEU A 50 15.57 -2.64 -11.25
N SER A 51 15.07 -2.71 -12.48
CA SER A 51 14.88 -3.98 -13.18
C SER A 51 16.21 -4.67 -13.42
N GLU A 52 16.23 -6.00 -13.28
CA GLU A 52 17.34 -6.81 -13.81
C GLU A 52 17.39 -6.75 -15.34
N ASN A 53 18.49 -7.22 -15.91
CA ASN A 53 18.61 -7.34 -17.35
C ASN A 53 17.53 -8.29 -17.87
N ASN A 54 16.73 -7.78 -18.80
CA ASN A 54 15.67 -8.51 -19.47
C ASN A 54 15.53 -7.95 -20.90
N ASP A 55 15.04 -8.76 -21.83
CA ASP A 55 14.96 -8.37 -23.24
C ASP A 55 13.75 -7.47 -23.56
N LEU A 56 13.00 -7.03 -22.53
CA LEU A 56 11.73 -6.31 -22.70
C LEU A 56 11.83 -4.82 -22.35
N ALA A 57 12.38 -4.48 -21.19
CA ALA A 57 12.47 -3.09 -20.74
C ALA A 57 13.53 -2.85 -19.65
N LEU A 58 14.02 -1.62 -19.58
CA LEU A 58 14.71 -1.08 -18.41
C LEU A 58 13.71 -0.25 -17.58
N ILE A 59 13.53 -0.59 -16.31
CA ILE A 59 12.64 0.12 -15.38
C ILE A 59 13.46 0.60 -14.18
N LYS A 60 13.29 1.87 -13.81
CA LYS A 60 13.92 2.46 -12.64
C LYS A 60 12.95 3.37 -11.91
N LEU A 61 12.60 3.03 -10.67
CA LEU A 61 11.91 3.89 -9.72
C LEU A 61 12.92 4.43 -8.71
N THR A 62 12.99 5.75 -8.57
CA THR A 62 13.94 6.44 -7.68
C THR A 62 13.15 7.24 -6.64
N LEU A 63 13.24 6.87 -5.36
CA LEU A 63 12.65 7.62 -4.25
C LEU A 63 13.71 8.55 -3.66
N ILE A 64 13.45 9.85 -3.71
CA ILE A 64 14.40 10.89 -3.31
C ILE A 64 14.06 11.39 -1.89
N PRO A 65 15.05 11.63 -1.01
CA PRO A 65 14.82 12.10 0.37
C PRO A 65 13.92 13.33 0.52
N ASN A 66 13.83 14.16 -0.51
CA ASN A 66 12.95 15.34 -0.54
C ASN A 66 11.45 15.02 -0.75
N GLN A 67 11.02 13.77 -0.55
CA GLN A 67 9.63 13.29 -0.72
C GLN A 67 9.11 13.36 -2.17
N THR A 68 10.02 13.33 -3.15
CA THR A 68 9.68 13.19 -4.57
C THR A 68 10.23 11.89 -5.14
N PHE A 69 9.63 11.40 -6.22
CA PHE A 69 10.13 10.23 -6.93
C PHE A 69 10.12 10.44 -8.44
N ASP A 70 11.00 9.72 -9.11
CA ASP A 70 11.04 9.58 -10.57
C ASP A 70 10.87 8.12 -10.97
N LEU A 71 10.01 7.87 -11.96
CA LEU A 71 9.88 6.61 -12.66
C LEU A 71 10.36 6.78 -14.10
N TYR A 72 11.38 6.02 -14.47
CA TYR A 72 11.91 5.91 -15.83
C TYR A 72 11.64 4.50 -16.34
N MET A 73 11.11 4.39 -17.55
CA MET A 73 10.94 3.13 -18.26
C MET A 73 11.37 3.29 -19.72
N LYS A 74 12.21 2.36 -20.19
CA LYS A 74 12.59 2.25 -21.60
C LYS A 74 12.19 0.87 -22.10
N ILE A 75 11.22 0.81 -23.01
CA ILE A 75 10.73 -0.42 -23.61
C ILE A 75 11.60 -0.70 -24.85
N TYR A 76 12.14 -1.91 -24.92
CA TYR A 76 12.94 -2.35 -26.05
C TYR A 76 12.02 -2.78 -27.20
N PRO A 77 12.38 -2.48 -28.45
CA PRO A 77 11.58 -2.90 -29.59
C PRO A 77 11.59 -4.43 -29.70
N GLU A 78 10.44 -5.01 -29.97
CA GLU A 78 10.37 -6.42 -30.37
C GLU A 78 11.11 -6.60 -31.70
N PRO A 79 11.85 -7.70 -31.89
CA PRO A 79 12.48 -8.03 -33.16
C PRO A 79 11.40 -8.47 -34.16
N MET A 80 10.54 -7.56 -34.60
CA MET A 80 9.64 -7.78 -35.72
C MET A 80 10.35 -7.49 -37.03
N GLN A 81 10.16 -8.40 -38.00
CA GLN A 81 10.70 -8.27 -39.35
C GLN A 81 10.17 -6.98 -40.00
N ASP A 82 11.10 -6.16 -40.47
CA ASP A 82 10.92 -5.07 -41.44
C ASP A 82 10.35 -3.71 -40.97
N VAL A 83 10.21 -3.45 -39.66
CA VAL A 83 9.91 -2.08 -39.18
C VAL A 83 10.85 -1.69 -38.03
N GLU A 84 11.75 -0.74 -38.31
CA GLU A 84 12.63 -0.16 -37.30
C GLU A 84 11.80 0.73 -36.35
N THR A 85 11.23 0.12 -35.32
CA THR A 85 10.61 0.86 -34.21
C THR A 85 11.69 1.20 -33.20
N GLY A 86 11.86 2.49 -32.90
CA GLY A 86 12.76 2.94 -31.84
C GLY A 86 12.22 2.54 -30.45
N SER A 87 13.10 2.49 -29.45
CA SER A 87 12.66 2.28 -28.06
C SER A 87 11.66 3.35 -27.64
N GLU A 88 10.60 2.93 -26.96
CA GLU A 88 9.66 3.84 -26.31
C GLU A 88 10.18 4.22 -24.92
N ILE A 89 10.15 5.51 -24.59
CA ILE A 89 10.58 6.02 -23.27
C ILE A 89 9.38 6.64 -22.56
N ILE A 90 9.10 6.12 -21.37
CA ILE A 90 8.06 6.61 -20.48
C ILE A 90 8.72 7.19 -19.24
N ASN A 91 8.37 8.44 -18.94
CA ASN A 91 8.81 9.14 -17.73
C ASN A 91 7.59 9.58 -16.94
N SER A 92 7.63 9.36 -15.63
CA SER A 92 6.64 9.88 -14.71
C SER A 92 7.28 10.28 -13.40
N ASN A 93 6.62 11.14 -12.63
CA ASN A 93 7.11 11.59 -11.35
C ASN A 93 5.93 11.87 -10.41
N GLY A 94 6.29 12.13 -9.15
CA GLY A 94 5.31 12.45 -8.15
C GLY A 94 5.91 12.71 -6.80
N THR A 95 5.05 12.64 -5.79
CA THR A 95 5.45 12.70 -4.39
C THR A 95 5.31 11.35 -3.76
N TRP A 96 6.19 11.06 -2.79
CA TRP A 96 6.03 9.88 -1.95
C TRP A 96 5.90 10.29 -0.49
N SER A 97 5.20 9.44 0.26
CA SER A 97 5.15 9.49 1.71
C SER A 97 5.18 8.06 2.22
N GLY A 98 5.61 7.83 3.46
CA GLY A 98 5.65 6.48 3.97
C GLY A 98 5.72 6.41 5.48
N ASN A 99 5.64 5.19 5.96
CA ASN A 99 6.00 4.77 7.30
C ASN A 99 6.99 3.59 7.17
N GLY A 100 7.61 3.14 8.26
CA GLY A 100 8.61 2.05 8.24
C GLY A 100 8.20 0.78 7.48
N GLN A 101 6.92 0.59 7.16
CA GLN A 101 6.38 -0.57 6.44
C GLN A 101 6.00 -0.28 4.99
N THR A 102 5.49 0.92 4.68
CA THR A 102 4.84 1.21 3.39
C THR A 102 5.30 2.53 2.82
N VAL A 103 5.39 2.59 1.48
CA VAL A 103 5.59 3.82 0.73
C VAL A 103 4.39 4.04 -0.19
N SER A 104 3.72 5.16 -0.02
CA SER A 104 2.67 5.65 -0.90
C SER A 104 3.29 6.53 -1.99
N LEU A 105 3.17 6.12 -3.25
CA LEU A 105 3.53 6.91 -4.43
C LEU A 105 2.30 7.61 -4.98
N ASN A 106 2.34 8.93 -5.07
CA ASN A 106 1.28 9.77 -5.64
C ASN A 106 1.81 10.48 -6.90
N PHE A 107 1.36 10.01 -8.07
CA PHE A 107 1.79 10.47 -9.38
C PHE A 107 1.16 11.83 -9.74
N THR A 108 1.98 12.78 -10.19
CA THR A 108 1.54 14.16 -10.54
C THR A 108 0.55 14.14 -11.71
N GLU A 109 0.85 13.35 -12.75
CA GLU A 109 -0.05 13.06 -13.86
C GLU A 109 0.48 11.85 -14.64
N ILE A 110 -0.37 10.85 -14.86
CA ILE A 110 -0.08 9.76 -15.78
C ILE A 110 -0.77 10.14 -17.08
N LYS A 111 0.01 10.55 -18.09
CA LYS A 111 -0.54 11.02 -19.37
C LYS A 111 -1.45 9.94 -19.95
N LYS A 112 -2.59 10.36 -20.51
CA LYS A 112 -3.67 9.48 -20.97
C LYS A 112 -3.24 8.45 -22.03
N ASP A 113 -2.16 8.76 -22.76
CA ASP A 113 -1.57 7.91 -23.81
C ASP A 113 -0.32 7.15 -23.30
N ALA A 114 0.05 7.33 -22.03
CA ALA A 114 1.10 6.58 -21.34
C ALA A 114 0.46 5.51 -20.43
N LEU A 115 1.21 4.43 -20.16
CA LEU A 115 0.82 3.33 -19.27
C LEU A 115 0.10 3.83 -18.00
N ASN A 116 -1.16 3.44 -17.81
CA ASN A 116 -1.91 3.76 -16.60
C ASN A 116 -1.39 2.96 -15.39
N LEU A 117 -1.75 3.38 -14.16
CA LEU A 117 -1.27 2.72 -12.94
C LEU A 117 -1.62 1.23 -12.86
N ASN A 118 -2.77 0.80 -13.39
CA ASN A 118 -3.14 -0.62 -13.40
C ASN A 118 -2.30 -1.43 -14.39
N ALA A 119 -1.74 -0.81 -15.42
CA ALA A 119 -0.81 -1.46 -16.34
C ALA A 119 0.61 -1.48 -15.77
N LEU A 120 1.02 -0.44 -15.02
CA LEU A 120 2.31 -0.41 -14.33
C LEU A 120 2.34 -1.34 -13.11
N PHE A 121 1.25 -1.43 -12.36
CA PHE A 121 1.12 -2.27 -11.16
C PHE A 121 -0.03 -3.24 -11.37
N ASP A 122 0.18 -4.16 -12.31
CA ASP A 122 -0.81 -5.12 -12.75
C ASP A 122 -0.94 -6.27 -11.74
N LEU A 123 -2.14 -6.43 -11.20
CA LEU A 123 -2.47 -7.45 -10.20
C LEU A 123 -2.25 -8.88 -10.69
N ASN A 124 -2.20 -9.12 -12.00
CA ASN A 124 -1.92 -10.44 -12.57
C ASN A 124 -0.45 -10.86 -12.40
N TYR A 125 0.47 -9.90 -12.27
CA TYR A 125 1.88 -10.15 -12.05
C TYR A 125 2.31 -9.91 -10.60
N LYS A 126 1.36 -9.55 -9.74
CA LYS A 126 1.62 -9.25 -8.34
C LYS A 126 2.08 -10.50 -7.57
N GLU A 127 3.22 -10.40 -6.91
CA GLU A 127 3.73 -11.42 -6.00
C GLU A 127 3.46 -11.04 -4.54
N GLY A 128 2.59 -11.80 -3.86
CA GLY A 128 2.31 -11.58 -2.44
C GLY A 128 1.60 -10.23 -2.18
N ASN A 129 2.19 -9.39 -1.33
CA ASN A 129 1.60 -8.11 -0.88
C ASN A 129 2.40 -6.87 -1.33
N GLU A 130 3.25 -7.01 -2.33
CA GLU A 130 4.24 -5.99 -2.73
C GLU A 130 3.68 -4.61 -3.08
N PHE A 131 2.45 -4.52 -3.59
CA PHE A 131 1.79 -3.24 -3.83
C PHE A 131 0.26 -3.33 -3.74
N THR A 132 -0.39 -2.19 -3.55
CA THR A 132 -1.84 -2.00 -3.65
C THR A 132 -2.14 -0.74 -4.43
N VAL A 133 -2.85 -0.87 -5.55
CA VAL A 133 -3.33 0.30 -6.30
C VAL A 133 -4.52 0.90 -5.56
N ILE A 134 -4.37 2.13 -5.09
CA ILE A 134 -5.38 2.83 -4.28
C ILE A 134 -6.36 3.58 -5.17
N ASN A 135 -5.85 4.27 -6.20
CA ASN A 135 -6.64 4.96 -7.21
C ASN A 135 -5.80 5.23 -8.47
N LYS A 136 -6.38 5.95 -9.43
CA LYS A 136 -5.76 6.26 -10.74
C LYS A 136 -4.39 6.94 -10.69
N ASN A 137 -4.02 7.57 -9.58
CA ASN A 137 -2.75 8.29 -9.40
C ASN A 137 -1.97 7.81 -8.16
N LYS A 138 -2.48 6.85 -7.40
CA LYS A 138 -1.89 6.46 -6.12
C LYS A 138 -1.72 4.95 -6.01
N VAL A 139 -0.52 4.50 -5.65
CA VAL A 139 -0.18 3.13 -5.30
C VAL A 139 0.58 3.12 -3.98
N GLU A 140 0.35 2.12 -3.16
CA GLU A 140 1.13 1.84 -1.95
C GLU A 140 2.00 0.62 -2.21
N ILE A 141 3.30 0.71 -1.92
CA ILE A 141 4.25 -0.40 -2.02
C ILE A 141 4.67 -0.85 -0.61
N ASP A 142 4.85 -2.14 -0.42
CA ASP A 142 5.46 -2.69 0.80
C ASP A 142 6.95 -2.40 0.77
N TYR A 143 7.39 -1.46 1.62
CA TYR A 143 8.76 -1.00 1.66
C TYR A 143 9.70 -2.00 2.33
N SER A 144 9.16 -2.97 3.08
CA SER A 144 9.99 -3.99 3.72
C SER A 144 10.56 -4.99 2.71
N LEU A 145 9.94 -5.13 1.55
CA LEU A 145 10.38 -6.05 0.51
C LEU A 145 11.62 -5.51 -0.23
N ASP A 146 12.46 -6.43 -0.69
CA ASP A 146 13.65 -6.16 -1.48
C ASP A 146 13.35 -6.06 -2.98
N LYS A 147 12.13 -6.35 -3.40
CA LYS A 147 11.67 -6.25 -4.78
C LYS A 147 10.21 -5.83 -4.88
N ILE A 148 9.87 -5.27 -6.03
CA ILE A 148 8.49 -4.99 -6.46
C ILE A 148 8.34 -5.30 -7.95
N ASN A 149 7.21 -5.85 -8.36
CA ASN A 149 6.86 -6.01 -9.77
C ASN A 149 6.33 -4.68 -10.34
N ILE A 150 6.94 -4.23 -11.43
CA ILE A 150 6.46 -3.08 -12.23
C ILE A 150 6.37 -3.56 -13.68
N TRP A 151 5.17 -3.47 -14.26
CA TRP A 151 4.88 -3.86 -15.64
C TRP A 151 5.27 -5.31 -15.96
N GLY A 152 5.03 -6.22 -15.01
CA GLY A 152 5.39 -7.63 -15.15
C GLY A 152 6.86 -7.95 -14.90
N ILE A 153 7.69 -6.95 -14.58
CA ILE A 153 9.15 -7.10 -14.43
C ILE A 153 9.56 -6.83 -12.97
N ASN A 154 10.34 -7.75 -12.39
CA ASN A 154 10.88 -7.60 -11.05
C ASN A 154 11.93 -6.49 -10.99
N CYS A 155 11.70 -5.53 -10.09
CA CYS A 155 12.59 -4.40 -9.81
C CYS A 155 13.12 -4.51 -8.37
N TYR A 156 14.44 -4.56 -8.21
CA TYR A 156 15.09 -4.81 -6.92
C TYR A 156 15.54 -3.52 -6.24
N LYS A 157 15.31 -3.44 -4.94
CA LYS A 157 15.60 -2.32 -4.06
C LYS A 157 17.10 -2.23 -3.76
N SER A 158 17.63 -1.02 -3.83
CA SER A 158 18.98 -0.67 -3.39
C SER A 158 18.97 0.72 -2.76
N GLU A 159 19.87 0.96 -1.82
CA GLU A 159 20.07 2.26 -1.16
C GLU A 159 21.42 2.82 -1.62
N LYS A 160 21.45 4.11 -2.00
CA LYS A 160 22.64 4.79 -2.52
C LYS A 160 22.82 6.19 -1.96
#